data_AF-A0A359CMR7-F1
#
_entry.id   AF-A0A359CMR7-F1
#
_cell.length_a   1.000
_cell.length_b   1.000
_cell.length_c   1.000
_cell.angle_alpha   90.00
_cell.angle_beta   90.00
_cell.angle_gamma   90.00
#
_symmetry.space_group_name_H-M   'P 1'
#
loop_
_entity.id
_entity.type
_entity.pdbx_description
1 polymer ?
#
loop_
_entity_poly.entity_id
_entity_poly.type
_entity_poly.pdbx_seq_one_letter_code
_entity_poly.pdbx_strand_id
1 'polypeptide(L)' 'MSVTNAEELKLKMKEVRKAQKIFATYSQEQVDEIFRQAAMAANNSRIKLAQIAVEETGMGIVEDKVIKNHF' A
#
# COMPACT_ATOMS: atom_id res chain seq x y z
N MET A 1 2.26 -15.18 -0.90
CA MET A 1 3.44 -15.79 -0.25
C MET A 1 4.10 -14.74 0.62
N SER A 2 4.27 -15.05 1.89
CA SER A 2 5.15 -14.32 2.80
C SER A 2 6.59 -14.40 2.29
N VAL A 3 7.37 -13.34 2.50
CA VAL A 3 8.80 -13.29 2.21
C VAL A 3 9.53 -13.37 3.54
N THR A 4 10.23 -14.47 3.78
CA THR A 4 10.86 -14.81 5.07
C THR A 4 12.37 -14.96 4.99
N ASN A 5 12.94 -15.08 3.79
CA ASN A 5 14.38 -15.20 3.57
C ASN A 5 14.84 -14.47 2.30
N ALA A 6 16.17 -14.41 2.12
CA ALA A 6 16.80 -13.65 1.04
C ALA A 6 16.48 -14.22 -0.36
N GLU A 7 16.31 -15.53 -0.51
CA GLU A 7 16.00 -16.13 -1.81
C GLU A 7 14.55 -15.85 -2.23
N GLU A 8 13.61 -15.93 -1.29
CA GLU A 8 12.22 -15.51 -1.51
C GLU A 8 12.12 -14.03 -1.86
N LEU A 9 12.93 -13.17 -1.22
CA LEU A 9 13.01 -11.75 -1.54
C LEU A 9 13.48 -11.54 -2.99
N LYS A 10 14.53 -12.23 -3.41
CA LYS A 10 15.03 -12.16 -4.80
C LYS A 10 13.96 -12.60 -5.80
N LEU A 11 13.19 -13.65 -5.49
CA LEU A 11 12.09 -14.10 -6.33
C LEU A 11 10.98 -13.05 -6.42
N LYS A 12 10.53 -12.51 -5.28
CA LYS A 12 9.52 -11.44 -5.23
C LYS A 12 9.97 -10.20 -6.00
N MET A 13 11.26 -9.82 -5.90
CA MET A 13 11.82 -8.70 -6.65
C MET A 13 11.78 -8.91 -8.17
N LYS A 14 11.91 -10.15 -8.66
CA LYS A 14 11.74 -10.45 -10.10
C LYS A 14 10.29 -10.23 -10.52
N GLU A 15 9.32 -10.65 -9.71
CA GLU A 15 7.89 -10.43 -9.97
C GLU A 15 7.54 -8.93 -9.99
N VAL A 16 8.00 -8.17 -8.99
CA VAL A 16 7.77 -6.72 -8.91
C VAL A 16 8.35 -6.00 -10.12
N ARG A 17 9.58 -6.33 -10.56
CA ARG A 17 10.18 -5.74 -11.76
C ARG A 17 9.38 -6.05 -13.02
N LYS A 18 8.84 -7.27 -13.14
CA LYS A 18 7.97 -7.63 -14.27
C LYS A 18 6.68 -6.81 -14.25
N ALA A 19 6.04 -6.69 -13.08
CA ALA A 19 4.82 -5.90 -12.92
C ALA A 19 5.05 -4.42 -13.24
N GLN A 20 6.15 -3.84 -12.75
CA GLN A 20 6.49 -2.43 -13.01
C GLN A 20 6.70 -2.17 -14.51
N LYS A 21 7.35 -3.08 -15.25
CA LYS A 21 7.51 -2.95 -16.70
C LYS A 21 6.16 -2.94 -17.45
N ILE A 22 5.19 -3.72 -16.98
CA ILE A 22 3.83 -3.73 -17.55
C ILE A 22 3.11 -2.44 -17.17
N PHE A 23 3.18 -2.02 -15.91
CA PHE A 23 2.56 -0.79 -15.45
C PHE A 23 3.09 0.46 -16.18
N ALA A 24 4.37 0.45 -16.56
CA ALA A 24 4.99 1.53 -17.34
C ALA A 24 4.42 1.67 -18.77
N THR A 25 3.66 0.70 -19.28
CA THR A 25 3.00 0.80 -20.59
C THR A 25 1.55 1.27 -20.50
N TYR A 26 1.07 1.60 -19.30
CA TYR A 26 -0.32 2.02 -19.11
C TYR A 26 -0.51 3.46 -19.57
N SER A 27 -1.72 3.76 -20.06
CA SER A 27 -2.10 5.14 -20.34
C SER A 27 -2.31 5.92 -19.05
N GLN A 28 -2.33 7.25 -19.14
CA GLN A 28 -2.59 8.11 -17.99
C GLN A 28 -3.94 7.78 -17.36
N GLU A 29 -4.99 7.53 -18.15
CA GLU A 29 -6.32 7.20 -17.64
C GLU A 29 -6.34 5.89 -16.86
N GLN A 30 -5.56 4.89 -17.30
CA GLN A 30 -5.43 3.62 -16.58
C GLN A 30 -4.68 3.82 -15.26
N VAL A 31 -3.64 4.67 -15.25
CA VAL A 31 -2.90 5.04 -14.03
C VAL A 31 -3.81 5.80 -13.07
N ASP A 32 -4.60 6.75 -13.56
CA ASP A 32 -5.52 7.55 -12.77
C ASP A 32 -6.61 6.68 -12.12
N GLU A 33 -7.16 5.72 -12.86
CA GLU A 33 -8.14 4.79 -12.30
C GLU A 33 -7.54 3.91 -11.20
N ILE A 34 -6.30 3.41 -11.40
CA ILE A 34 -5.60 2.64 -10.36
C ILE A 34 -5.34 3.50 -9.11
N PHE A 35 -4.91 4.75 -9.30
CA PHE A 35 -4.68 5.69 -8.21
C PHE A 35 -5.98 5.96 -7.44
N ARG A 36 -7.08 6.25 -8.15
CA ARG A 36 -8.38 6.51 -7.55
C ARG A 36 -8.86 5.34 -6.69
N GLN A 37 -8.76 4.12 -7.21
CA GLN A 37 -9.17 2.91 -6.48
C GLN A 37 -8.31 2.66 -5.24
N ALA A 38 -6.99 2.84 -5.34
CA ALA A 38 -6.08 2.70 -4.22
C ALA A 38 -6.34 3.74 -3.12
N ALA A 39 -6.52 5.01 -3.50
CA ALA A 39 -6.84 6.10 -2.59
C ALA A 39 -8.18 5.87 -1.87
N MET A 40 -9.22 5.48 -2.60
CA MET A 40 -10.53 5.16 -2.01
C MET A 40 -10.45 4.00 -1.02
N ALA A 41 -9.72 2.93 -1.35
CA ALA A 41 -9.53 1.80 -0.44
C ALA A 41 -8.80 2.19 0.84
N ALA A 42 -7.75 3.01 0.73
CA ALA A 42 -7.01 3.55 1.87
C ALA A 42 -7.91 4.45 2.74
N ASN A 43 -8.65 5.37 2.12
CA ASN A 43 -9.55 6.28 2.82
C ASN A 43 -10.67 5.51 3.55
N ASN A 44 -11.27 4.50 2.91
CA ASN A 44 -12.27 3.64 3.57
C ASN A 44 -11.70 2.85 4.75
N SER A 45 -10.41 2.51 4.70
CA SER A 45 -9.72 1.72 5.74
C SER A 45 -9.00 2.57 6.80
N ARG A 46 -9.06 3.90 6.70
CA ARG A 46 -8.21 4.84 7.49
C ARG A 46 -8.27 4.62 9.00
N ILE A 47 -9.46 4.35 9.55
CA ILE A 47 -9.67 4.12 10.99
C ILE A 47 -9.04 2.80 11.43
N LYS A 48 -9.31 1.73 10.68
CA LYS A 48 -8.75 0.41 10.95
C LYS A 48 -7.22 0.43 10.91
N LEU A 49 -6.64 1.06 9.87
CA LEU A 49 -5.19 1.17 9.73
C LEU A 49 -4.56 2.02 10.84
N ALA A 50 -5.23 3.10 11.27
CA ALA A 50 -4.77 3.93 12.38
C ALA A 50 -4.75 3.16 13.70
N GLN A 51 -5.80 2.38 13.99
CA GLN A 51 -5.90 1.53 15.18
C GLN A 51 -4.80 0.46 15.20
N ILE A 52 -4.63 -0.30 14.11
CA ILE A 52 -3.58 -1.32 13.99
C ILE A 52 -2.20 -0.71 14.22
N ALA A 53 -1.94 0.47 13.65
CA ALA A 53 -0.64 1.13 13.81
C ALA A 53 -0.36 1.56 15.25
N VAL A 54 -1.36 2.06 16.00
CA VAL A 54 -1.17 2.40 17.42
C VAL A 54 -1.02 1.13 18.26
N GLU A 55 -1.83 0.10 18.00
CA GLU A 55 -1.78 -1.17 18.71
C GLU A 55 -0.44 -1.89 18.54
N GLU A 56 0.09 -1.94 17.31
CA GLU A 56 1.35 -2.61 17.00
C GLU A 56 2.58 -1.86 17.53
N THR A 57 2.58 -0.53 17.43
CA THR A 57 3.78 0.27 17.74
C THR A 57 3.76 0.88 19.15
N GLY A 58 2.59 1.01 19.77
CA GLY A 58 2.41 1.79 21.00
C GLY A 58 2.62 3.29 20.84
N MET A 59 2.73 3.82 19.61
CA MET A 59 3.13 5.20 19.34
C MET A 59 2.04 6.04 18.65
N GLY A 60 1.85 7.26 19.14
CA GLY A 60 0.99 8.29 18.55
C GLY A 60 -0.49 8.17 18.91
N ILE A 61 -1.31 9.04 18.33
CA ILE A 61 -2.75 9.16 18.59
C ILE A 61 -3.52 8.61 17.38
N VAL A 62 -4.60 7.85 17.62
CA VAL A 62 -5.38 7.20 16.54
C VAL A 62 -5.95 8.26 15.59
N GLU A 63 -6.55 9.32 16.13
CA GLU A 63 -7.18 10.41 15.40
C GLU A 63 -6.20 11.10 14.43
N ASP A 64 -4.98 11.38 14.88
CA ASP A 64 -3.93 11.97 14.05
C ASP A 64 -3.54 11.02 12.89
N LYS A 65 -3.48 9.72 13.16
CA LYS A 65 -3.20 8.71 12.12
C LYS A 65 -4.39 8.53 11.18
N VAL A 66 -5.63 8.74 11.63
CA VAL A 66 -6.83 8.75 10.77
C VAL A 66 -6.78 9.93 9.79
N ILE A 67 -6.45 11.13 10.28
CA ILE A 67 -6.27 12.32 9.44
C ILE A 67 -5.15 12.10 8.43
N LYS A 68 -4.02 11.53 8.87
CA LYS A 68 -2.89 11.20 7.98
C LYS A 68 -3.27 10.20 6.88
N ASN A 69 -4.20 9.29 7.14
CA ASN A 69 -4.67 8.27 6.19
C ASN A 69 -5.85 8.74 5.33
N HIS A 70 -6.20 10.02 5.38
CA HIS A 70 -7.26 10.60 4.55
C HIS A 70 -6.67 11.01 3.18
N PHE A 71 -7.15 10.35 2.13
CA PHE A 71 -6.77 10.58 0.73
C PHE A 71 -7.97 11.06 -0.07
#